data_AF-A0A821ACW1-F1
#
_entry.id   AF-A0A821ACW1-F1
#
_cell.length_a   1.000
_cell.length_b   1.000
_cell.length_c   1.000
_cell.angle_alpha   90.00
_cell.angle_beta   90.00
_cell.angle_gamma   90.00
#
_symmetry.space_group_name_H-M   'P 1'
#
loop_
_entity.id
_entity.type
_entity.pdbx_description
1 polymer ?
#
loop_
_entity_poly.entity_id
_entity_poly.type
_entity_poly.pdbx_seq_one_letter_code
_entity_poly.pdbx_strand_id
1 'polypeptide(L)'
;TTSNADEETVGGVLSRHNWTDIGAAIDVTGSMSSCYTQIDEWMALSSTNKLVKYFVFFNDGDSTPDADKVIGSTGGIYGIYSSEGIEKVLTTLKAAKTNGSGGDGPENDIEAILYTIARCPTCENIIHIADNGATPRDLILLREVKKPIKVIVCKLTTSNIVNPKLLDIAYKTGGSLHTLDSDIETLANLKVGDIIRVGSGTYRLEANGFVRIA
;
A
#
# COMPACT_ATOMS: atom_id res chain seq x y z
N THR A 1 15.91 22.77 8.47
CA THR A 1 15.23 21.61 9.08
C THR A 1 14.43 20.94 7.99
N THR A 2 15.02 19.95 7.32
CA THR A 2 14.32 19.14 6.32
C THR A 2 13.32 18.28 7.07
N SER A 3 12.03 18.62 6.99
CA SER A 3 10.98 17.69 7.40
C SER A 3 11.19 16.41 6.58
N ASN A 4 11.45 15.29 7.26
CA ASN A 4 11.50 13.99 6.62
C ASN A 4 10.08 13.70 6.14
N ALA A 5 9.77 13.99 4.88
CA ALA A 5 8.45 13.69 4.30
C ALA A 5 8.11 12.19 4.43
N ASP A 6 9.13 11.34 4.47
CA ASP A 6 9.03 9.91 4.76
C ASP A 6 8.53 9.60 6.17
N GLU A 7 8.79 10.46 7.17
CA GLU A 7 8.48 10.28 8.60
C GLU A 7 7.05 10.72 8.99
N GLU A 8 6.27 11.30 8.07
CA GLU A 8 4.90 11.76 8.38
C GLU A 8 3.82 11.33 7.38
N THR A 9 4.16 10.67 6.26
CA THR A 9 3.20 10.35 5.18
C THR A 9 1.97 9.56 5.66
N VAL A 10 2.16 8.45 6.37
CA VAL A 10 1.05 7.56 6.77
C VAL A 10 0.14 8.31 7.75
N GLY A 11 0.72 8.89 8.81
CA GLY A 11 -0.04 9.66 9.79
C GLY A 11 -0.71 10.91 9.19
N GLY A 12 -0.02 11.63 8.30
CA GLY A 12 -0.51 12.83 7.63
C GLY A 12 -1.67 12.55 6.68
N VAL A 13 -1.65 11.43 5.94
CA VAL A 13 -2.78 10.99 5.11
C VAL A 13 -3.94 10.59 6.01
N LEU A 14 -3.70 9.72 6.98
CA LEU A 14 -4.79 9.17 7.77
C LEU A 14 -5.46 10.20 8.68
N SER A 15 -4.72 11.21 9.16
CA SER A 15 -5.28 12.27 10.02
C SER A 15 -6.19 13.26 9.29
N ARG A 16 -6.06 13.41 7.96
CA ARG A 16 -6.91 14.31 7.15
C ARG A 16 -8.10 13.60 6.50
N HIS A 17 -8.25 12.30 6.71
CA HIS A 17 -9.35 11.49 6.17
C HIS A 17 -10.17 10.85 7.30
N ASN A 18 -11.49 10.73 7.10
CA ASN A 18 -12.40 10.11 8.07
C ASN A 18 -12.76 8.66 7.69
N TRP A 19 -11.78 7.89 7.21
CA TRP A 19 -12.02 6.50 6.82
C TRP A 19 -12.23 5.61 8.04
N THR A 20 -13.27 4.80 7.99
CA THR A 20 -13.63 3.81 9.03
C THR A 20 -13.75 2.44 8.38
N ASP A 21 -13.93 1.40 9.20
CA ASP A 21 -14.07 0.03 8.73
C ASP A 21 -12.94 -0.40 7.78
N ILE A 22 -11.71 -0.05 8.18
CA ILE A 22 -10.53 -0.18 7.33
C ILE A 22 -10.02 -1.63 7.33
N GLY A 23 -9.70 -2.13 6.14
CA GLY A 23 -8.81 -3.27 5.93
C GLY A 23 -7.51 -2.77 5.32
N ALA A 24 -6.38 -2.99 6.00
CA ALA A 24 -5.09 -2.41 5.63
C ALA A 24 -4.10 -3.49 5.16
N ALA A 25 -3.67 -3.44 3.90
CA ALA A 25 -2.56 -4.21 3.35
C ALA A 25 -1.29 -3.34 3.38
N ILE A 26 -0.29 -3.76 4.14
CA ILE A 26 0.86 -2.94 4.51
C ILE A 26 2.13 -3.67 4.11
N ASP A 27 2.89 -3.03 3.23
CA ASP A 27 4.25 -3.44 2.89
C ASP A 27 5.16 -3.28 4.12
N VAL A 28 5.85 -4.39 4.47
CA VAL A 28 6.84 -4.43 5.54
C VAL A 28 8.17 -5.04 5.09
N THR A 29 8.56 -4.80 3.83
CA THR A 29 9.90 -5.13 3.33
C THR A 29 10.96 -4.16 3.86
N GLY A 30 12.24 -4.53 3.73
CA GLY A 30 13.33 -3.80 4.40
C GLY A 30 13.42 -2.31 4.03
N SER A 31 13.03 -1.95 2.80
CA SER A 31 13.04 -0.56 2.31
C SER A 31 11.99 0.32 2.99
N MET A 32 10.90 -0.26 3.49
CA MET A 32 9.84 0.44 4.24
C MET A 32 10.24 0.84 5.66
N SER A 33 11.49 0.55 6.09
CA SER A 33 11.99 0.84 7.44
C SER A 33 11.81 2.30 7.89
N SER A 34 11.92 3.28 6.99
CA SER A 34 11.67 4.70 7.33
C SER A 34 10.21 5.03 7.62
N CYS A 35 9.27 4.17 7.20
CA CYS A 35 7.84 4.36 7.41
C CYS A 35 7.29 3.53 8.58
N TYR A 36 8.10 2.63 9.15
CA TYR A 36 7.69 1.76 10.26
C TYR A 36 7.22 2.51 11.50
N THR A 37 7.92 3.58 11.90
CA THR A 37 7.55 4.35 13.10
C THR A 37 6.13 4.89 13.01
N GLN A 38 5.72 5.42 11.86
CA GLN A 38 4.35 5.92 11.68
C GLN A 38 3.32 4.82 11.57
N ILE A 39 3.69 3.68 10.97
CA ILE A 39 2.80 2.51 10.91
C ILE A 39 2.54 2.04 12.35
N ASP A 40 3.57 1.96 13.19
CA ASP A 40 3.48 1.59 14.60
C ASP A 40 2.61 2.59 15.40
N GLU A 41 2.84 3.89 15.23
CA GLU A 41 2.03 4.95 15.84
C GLU A 41 0.57 4.89 15.39
N TRP A 42 0.33 4.71 14.09
CA TRP A 42 -1.02 4.59 13.56
C TRP A 42 -1.73 3.33 14.07
N MET A 43 -1.04 2.19 14.19
CA MET A 43 -1.63 0.99 14.78
C MET A 43 -2.01 1.20 16.24
N ALA A 44 -1.16 1.89 17.02
CA ALA A 44 -1.47 2.24 18.40
C ALA A 44 -2.72 3.14 18.49
N LEU A 45 -2.81 4.19 17.66
CA LEU A 45 -3.99 5.06 17.59
C LEU A 45 -5.25 4.31 17.11
N SER A 46 -5.10 3.45 16.10
CA SER A 46 -6.17 2.63 15.52
C SER A 46 -6.78 1.66 16.52
N SER A 47 -5.97 1.14 17.44
CA SER A 47 -6.44 0.26 18.51
C SER A 47 -7.38 0.97 19.50
N THR A 48 -7.24 2.31 19.63
CA THR A 48 -8.05 3.12 20.53
C THR A 48 -9.34 3.58 19.87
N ASN A 49 -9.27 4.04 18.62
CA ASN A 49 -10.42 4.63 17.90
C ASN A 49 -11.22 3.62 17.05
N LYS A 50 -10.74 2.37 16.94
CA LYS A 50 -11.38 1.26 16.21
C LYS A 50 -11.64 1.52 14.72
N LEU A 51 -10.85 2.40 14.09
CA LEU A 51 -10.99 2.72 12.66
C LEU A 51 -10.59 1.53 11.77
N VAL A 52 -9.59 0.75 12.20
CA VAL A 52 -9.11 -0.43 11.47
C VAL A 52 -9.74 -1.69 12.04
N LYS A 53 -10.32 -2.52 11.17
CA LYS A 53 -10.87 -3.86 11.50
C LYS A 53 -9.84 -4.96 11.28
N TYR A 54 -9.05 -4.86 10.22
CA TYR A 54 -8.14 -5.94 9.80
C TYR A 54 -6.82 -5.40 9.26
N PHE A 55 -5.72 -5.94 9.76
CA PHE A 55 -4.37 -5.67 9.27
C PHE A 55 -3.85 -6.87 8.50
N VAL A 56 -3.14 -6.61 7.41
CA VAL A 56 -2.36 -7.57 6.65
C VAL A 56 -0.99 -6.95 6.44
N PHE A 57 0.05 -7.64 6.89
CA PHE A 57 1.44 -7.27 6.66
C PHE A 57 2.03 -8.24 5.64
N PHE A 58 2.75 -7.75 4.64
CA PHE A 58 3.42 -8.60 3.65
C PHE A 58 4.90 -8.27 3.49
N ASN A 59 5.70 -9.30 3.22
CA ASN A 59 7.17 -9.20 3.19
C ASN A 59 7.80 -9.81 1.91
N ASP A 60 6.98 -10.03 0.88
CA ASP A 60 7.37 -10.65 -0.39
C ASP A 60 7.92 -12.08 -0.28
N GLY A 61 7.23 -12.91 0.51
CA GLY A 61 7.38 -14.37 0.42
C GLY A 61 8.28 -15.03 1.46
N ASP A 62 8.42 -14.49 2.68
CA ASP A 62 9.15 -15.15 3.78
C ASP A 62 10.58 -15.59 3.42
N SER A 63 11.32 -14.71 2.72
CA SER A 63 12.67 -14.98 2.23
C SER A 63 12.75 -16.14 1.21
N THR A 64 11.63 -16.46 0.55
CA THR A 64 11.62 -17.36 -0.62
C THR A 64 12.61 -16.82 -1.66
N PRO A 65 13.52 -17.65 -2.19
CA PRO A 65 14.45 -17.22 -3.23
C PRO A 65 13.70 -16.59 -4.42
N ASP A 66 14.25 -15.53 -5.00
CA ASP A 66 13.55 -14.76 -6.05
C ASP A 66 13.11 -15.61 -7.25
N ALA A 67 13.90 -16.63 -7.60
CA ALA A 67 13.60 -17.56 -8.69
C ALA A 67 12.41 -18.50 -8.39
N ASP A 68 12.07 -18.68 -7.12
CA ASP A 68 11.01 -19.59 -6.66
C ASP A 68 9.72 -18.84 -6.33
N LYS A 69 9.71 -17.50 -6.41
CA LYS A 69 8.51 -16.68 -6.20
C LYS A 69 7.50 -16.88 -7.34
N VAL A 70 6.33 -17.40 -7.01
CA VAL A 70 5.25 -17.66 -7.96
C VAL A 70 4.08 -16.70 -7.71
N ILE A 71 3.73 -15.92 -8.73
CA ILE A 71 2.58 -14.98 -8.67
C ILE A 71 1.29 -15.72 -8.28
N GLY A 72 0.61 -15.22 -7.26
CA GLY A 72 -0.59 -15.80 -6.68
C GLY A 72 -0.31 -16.75 -5.51
N SER A 73 0.96 -17.04 -5.24
CA SER A 73 1.41 -17.91 -4.15
C SER A 73 2.80 -17.52 -3.65
N THR A 74 3.14 -16.23 -3.68
CA THR A 74 4.44 -15.74 -3.23
C THR A 74 4.60 -15.96 -1.72
N GLY A 75 3.50 -15.80 -0.96
CA GLY A 75 3.48 -16.04 0.49
C GLY A 75 3.90 -14.81 1.29
N GLY A 76 4.35 -15.00 2.52
CA GLY A 76 4.78 -13.87 3.34
C GLY A 76 3.67 -12.93 3.77
N ILE A 77 2.43 -13.42 3.89
CA ILE A 77 1.23 -12.64 4.20
C ILE A 77 0.72 -12.96 5.60
N TYR A 78 0.66 -11.95 6.45
CA TYR A 78 0.34 -12.06 7.87
C TYR A 78 -0.88 -11.22 8.23
N GLY A 79 -2.03 -11.88 8.42
CA GLY A 79 -3.30 -11.21 8.72
C GLY A 79 -3.75 -11.31 10.18
N ILE A 80 -4.28 -10.21 10.73
CA ILE A 80 -4.80 -10.18 12.10
C ILE A 80 -5.95 -9.16 12.25
N TYR A 81 -6.99 -9.53 13.01
CA TYR A 81 -8.04 -8.60 13.41
C TYR A 81 -7.53 -7.64 14.48
N SER A 82 -7.86 -6.35 14.36
CA SER A 82 -7.48 -5.35 15.38
C SER A 82 -8.09 -5.66 16.75
N SER A 83 -9.23 -6.34 16.80
CA SER A 83 -9.90 -6.78 18.03
C SER A 83 -9.12 -7.81 18.84
N GLU A 84 -8.08 -8.42 18.27
CA GLU A 84 -7.17 -9.32 18.98
C GLU A 84 -6.28 -8.56 19.99
N GLY A 85 -6.22 -7.23 19.89
CA GLY A 85 -5.46 -6.37 20.79
C GLY A 85 -4.09 -6.00 20.22
N ILE A 86 -3.62 -4.81 20.59
CA ILE A 86 -2.42 -4.18 20.01
C ILE A 86 -1.16 -5.03 20.18
N GLU A 87 -0.99 -5.74 21.31
CA GLU A 87 0.16 -6.61 21.55
C GLU A 87 0.28 -7.74 20.51
N LYS A 88 -0.85 -8.37 20.16
CA LYS A 88 -0.87 -9.42 19.13
C LYS A 88 -0.63 -8.83 17.74
N VAL A 89 -1.21 -7.66 17.45
CA VAL A 89 -0.98 -6.95 16.17
C VAL A 89 0.51 -6.65 15.99
N LEU A 90 1.17 -6.09 17.00
CA LEU A 90 2.61 -5.81 16.97
C LEU A 90 3.46 -7.09 16.88
N THR A 91 3.02 -8.18 17.51
CA THR A 91 3.68 -9.49 17.38
C THR A 91 3.57 -10.04 15.96
N THR A 92 2.41 -9.93 15.32
CA THR A 92 2.18 -10.33 13.92
C THR A 92 3.02 -9.49 12.96
N LEU A 93 3.06 -8.17 13.16
CA LEU A 93 3.95 -7.27 12.41
C LEU A 93 5.42 -7.69 12.53
N LYS A 94 5.89 -7.92 13.76
CA LYS A 94 7.27 -8.33 14.02
C LYS A 94 7.59 -9.66 13.32
N ALA A 95 6.66 -10.62 13.35
CA ALA A 95 6.83 -11.89 12.64
C ALA A 95 6.99 -11.67 11.13
N ALA A 96 6.12 -10.86 10.52
CA ALA A 96 6.22 -10.53 9.09
C ALA A 96 7.58 -9.89 8.76
N LYS A 97 8.01 -8.86 9.50
CA LYS A 97 9.32 -8.21 9.31
C LYS A 97 10.53 -9.14 9.53
N THR A 98 10.40 -10.17 10.36
CA THR A 98 11.51 -11.07 10.70
C THR A 98 11.66 -12.19 9.68
N ASN A 99 10.55 -12.65 9.10
CA ASN A 99 10.55 -13.81 8.20
C ASN A 99 10.92 -13.44 6.76
N GLY A 100 10.84 -12.16 6.39
CA GLY A 100 11.20 -11.69 5.05
C GLY A 100 11.43 -10.19 5.02
N SER A 101 12.15 -9.74 3.99
CA SER A 101 12.49 -8.32 3.82
C SER A 101 12.44 -7.87 2.36
N GLY A 102 11.77 -8.60 1.46
CA GLY A 102 11.86 -8.38 0.01
C GLY A 102 12.94 -9.24 -0.67
N GLY A 103 13.55 -8.70 -1.72
CA GLY A 103 14.62 -9.38 -2.47
C GLY A 103 15.02 -8.63 -3.75
N ASP A 104 14.55 -9.13 -4.89
CA ASP A 104 14.77 -8.63 -6.25
C ASP A 104 14.17 -7.25 -6.58
N GLY A 105 13.36 -6.67 -5.68
CA GLY A 105 12.78 -5.33 -5.77
C GLY A 105 11.28 -5.29 -6.10
N PRO A 106 10.74 -6.15 -6.99
CA PRO A 106 9.30 -6.33 -7.12
C PRO A 106 8.66 -7.06 -5.92
N GLU A 107 7.43 -6.72 -5.55
CA GLU A 107 6.76 -7.26 -4.36
C GLU A 107 5.34 -7.78 -4.61
N ASN A 108 4.75 -8.53 -3.66
CA ASN A 108 3.46 -9.22 -3.80
C ASN A 108 2.25 -8.46 -3.23
N ASP A 109 2.15 -7.17 -3.59
CA ASP A 109 1.13 -6.26 -3.09
C ASP A 109 -0.31 -6.73 -3.37
N ILE A 110 -0.58 -7.26 -4.57
CA ILE A 110 -1.95 -7.63 -4.96
C ILE A 110 -2.43 -8.87 -4.22
N GLU A 111 -1.56 -9.86 -3.98
CA GLU A 111 -1.86 -11.00 -3.12
C GLU A 111 -2.29 -10.54 -1.72
N ALA A 112 -1.57 -9.56 -1.12
CA ALA A 112 -1.90 -9.01 0.19
C ALA A 112 -3.24 -8.25 0.20
N ILE A 113 -3.53 -7.47 -0.86
CA ILE A 113 -4.82 -6.79 -1.04
C ILE A 113 -5.96 -7.79 -1.17
N LEU A 114 -5.82 -8.82 -2.00
CA LEU A 114 -6.83 -9.86 -2.19
C LEU A 114 -7.08 -10.62 -0.88
N TYR A 115 -6.01 -10.95 -0.15
CA TYR A 115 -6.12 -11.56 1.17
C TYR A 115 -6.91 -10.66 2.15
N THR A 116 -6.61 -9.36 2.17
CA THR A 116 -7.34 -8.37 3.00
C THR A 116 -8.83 -8.36 2.70
N ILE A 117 -9.21 -8.29 1.41
CA ILE A 117 -10.61 -8.27 0.98
C ILE A 117 -11.32 -9.57 1.35
N ALA A 118 -10.67 -10.71 1.14
CA ALA A 118 -11.23 -12.03 1.43
C ALA A 118 -11.47 -12.24 2.93
N ARG A 119 -10.56 -11.74 3.79
CA ARG A 119 -10.65 -11.89 5.24
C ARG A 119 -11.52 -10.84 5.91
N CYS A 120 -11.62 -9.64 5.36
CA CYS A 120 -12.50 -8.59 5.87
C CYS A 120 -13.54 -8.17 4.83
N PRO A 121 -14.54 -9.01 4.53
CA PRO A 121 -15.60 -8.66 3.57
C PRO A 121 -16.41 -7.43 4.02
N THR A 122 -16.50 -7.19 5.33
CA THR A 122 -17.16 -6.03 5.96
C THR A 122 -16.30 -4.77 6.04
N CYS A 123 -15.06 -4.80 5.55
CA CYS A 123 -14.24 -3.59 5.46
C CYS A 123 -14.73 -2.74 4.28
N GLU A 124 -15.05 -1.48 4.54
CA GLU A 124 -15.53 -0.53 3.52
C GLU A 124 -14.38 0.16 2.80
N ASN A 125 -13.31 0.46 3.54
CA ASN A 125 -12.13 1.14 3.03
C ASN A 125 -10.94 0.17 2.99
N ILE A 126 -10.52 -0.22 1.79
CA ILE A 126 -9.30 -1.01 1.63
C ILE A 126 -8.14 -0.04 1.39
N ILE A 127 -7.20 -0.03 2.32
CA ILE A 127 -5.99 0.81 2.25
C ILE A 127 -4.82 -0.09 1.91
N HIS A 128 -4.00 0.35 0.98
CA HIS A 128 -2.73 -0.26 0.64
C HIS A 128 -1.60 0.74 0.91
N ILE A 129 -0.72 0.43 1.86
CA ILE A 129 0.47 1.24 2.15
C ILE A 129 1.63 0.57 1.42
N ALA A 130 2.24 1.28 0.47
CA ALA A 130 3.17 0.72 -0.51
C ALA A 130 4.49 1.49 -0.56
N ASP A 131 5.60 0.78 -0.80
CA ASP A 131 6.88 1.40 -1.16
C ASP A 131 6.84 1.98 -2.58
N ASN A 132 7.13 3.26 -2.73
CA ASN A 132 7.28 3.91 -4.03
C ASN A 132 8.44 3.38 -4.87
N GLY A 133 9.46 2.77 -4.24
CA GLY A 133 10.61 2.17 -4.89
C GLY A 133 10.34 0.78 -5.46
N ALA A 134 9.30 0.08 -4.99
CA ALA A 134 8.95 -1.26 -5.40
C ALA A 134 7.84 -1.23 -6.46
N THR A 135 7.93 -2.12 -7.45
CA THR A 135 6.84 -2.32 -8.43
C THR A 135 6.18 -3.66 -8.15
N PRO A 136 4.86 -3.73 -7.97
CA PRO A 136 4.22 -5.00 -7.67
C PRO A 136 4.45 -6.04 -8.78
N ARG A 137 4.96 -7.22 -8.42
CA ARG A 137 5.22 -8.35 -9.34
C ARG A 137 3.93 -8.96 -9.88
N ASP A 138 2.87 -8.83 -9.11
CA ASP A 138 1.62 -9.57 -9.24
C ASP A 138 0.47 -8.69 -9.77
N LEU A 139 0.78 -7.57 -10.44
CA LEU A 139 -0.21 -6.67 -11.08
C LEU A 139 -1.20 -7.40 -12.00
N ILE A 140 -0.85 -8.57 -12.55
CA ILE A 140 -1.77 -9.38 -13.36
C ILE A 140 -3.00 -9.84 -12.55
N LEU A 141 -2.88 -9.99 -11.24
CA LEU A 141 -3.95 -10.35 -10.32
C LEU A 141 -4.90 -9.18 -10.03
N LEU A 142 -4.53 -7.94 -10.40
CA LEU A 142 -5.34 -6.74 -10.12
C LEU A 142 -6.76 -6.83 -10.71
N ARG A 143 -6.94 -7.60 -11.79
CA ARG A 143 -8.26 -7.91 -12.39
C ARG A 143 -9.23 -8.59 -11.42
N GLU A 144 -8.72 -9.22 -10.37
CA GLU A 144 -9.49 -9.95 -9.36
C GLU A 144 -9.95 -9.03 -8.22
N VAL A 145 -9.36 -7.84 -8.08
CA VAL A 145 -9.71 -6.87 -7.04
C VAL A 145 -11.06 -6.21 -7.38
N LYS A 146 -12.06 -6.40 -6.51
CA LYS A 146 -13.45 -5.92 -6.71
C LYS A 146 -13.86 -4.78 -5.78
N LYS A 147 -12.91 -4.20 -5.04
CA LYS A 147 -13.14 -3.04 -4.16
C LYS A 147 -12.18 -1.90 -4.54
N PRO A 148 -12.60 -0.63 -4.42
CA PRO A 148 -11.70 0.50 -4.55
C PRO A 148 -10.54 0.44 -3.57
N ILE A 149 -9.31 0.61 -4.06
CA ILE A 149 -8.09 0.60 -3.25
C ILE A 149 -7.57 2.03 -3.05
N LYS A 150 -7.40 2.41 -1.79
CA LYS A 150 -6.76 3.67 -1.40
C LYS A 150 -5.27 3.41 -1.20
N VAL A 151 -4.46 3.87 -2.14
CA VAL A 151 -3.00 3.65 -2.11
C VAL A 151 -2.33 4.81 -1.37
N ILE A 152 -1.66 4.52 -0.26
CA ILE A 152 -0.80 5.46 0.46
C ILE A 152 0.64 5.17 0.05
N VAL A 153 1.29 6.15 -0.55
CA VAL A 153 2.63 5.99 -1.12
C VAL A 153 3.68 6.42 -0.11
N CYS A 154 4.44 5.47 0.41
CA CYS A 154 5.61 5.70 1.25
C CYS A 154 6.87 5.89 0.40
N LYS A 155 7.96 6.38 1.01
CA LYS A 155 9.26 6.51 0.35
C LYS A 155 9.29 7.43 -0.88
N LEU A 156 8.54 8.53 -0.83
CA LEU A 156 8.64 9.56 -1.85
C LEU A 156 9.95 10.35 -1.68
N THR A 157 10.78 10.31 -2.72
CA THR A 157 11.99 11.15 -2.77
C THR A 157 11.63 12.63 -2.86
N THR A 158 12.60 13.54 -2.73
CA THR A 158 12.41 15.00 -2.86
C THR A 158 11.76 15.44 -4.18
N SER A 159 11.79 14.60 -5.21
CA SER A 159 11.09 14.84 -6.46
C SER A 159 9.57 14.54 -6.39
N ASN A 160 9.09 13.87 -5.34
CA ASN A 160 7.69 13.42 -5.21
C ASN A 160 7.17 12.69 -6.46
N ILE A 161 8.04 11.97 -7.17
CA ILE A 161 7.66 11.16 -8.33
C ILE A 161 7.13 9.83 -7.81
N VAL A 162 5.88 9.53 -8.18
CA VAL A 162 5.16 8.31 -7.81
C VAL A 162 5.43 7.20 -8.84
N ASN A 163 5.57 5.97 -8.36
CA ASN A 163 5.59 4.80 -9.22
C ASN A 163 4.28 4.71 -10.02
N PRO A 164 4.31 4.75 -11.37
CA PRO A 164 3.10 4.68 -12.18
C PRO A 164 2.27 3.42 -11.96
N LYS A 165 2.86 2.34 -11.42
CA LYS A 165 2.13 1.11 -11.11
C LYS A 165 1.26 1.21 -9.86
N LEU A 166 1.61 2.09 -8.93
CA LEU A 166 0.74 2.44 -7.81
C LEU A 166 -0.47 3.29 -8.28
N LEU A 167 -0.26 4.17 -9.27
CA LEU A 167 -1.37 4.85 -9.95
C LEU A 167 -2.28 3.85 -10.68
N ASP A 168 -1.72 2.82 -11.32
CA ASP A 168 -2.50 1.77 -11.99
C ASP A 168 -3.42 1.02 -11.00
N ILE A 169 -2.95 0.72 -9.79
CA ILE A 169 -3.75 0.08 -8.73
C ILE A 169 -4.96 0.95 -8.38
N ALA A 170 -4.72 2.21 -8.03
CA ALA A 170 -5.79 3.14 -7.66
C ALA A 170 -6.79 3.34 -8.82
N TYR A 171 -6.29 3.56 -10.03
CA TYR A 171 -7.13 3.77 -11.22
C TYR A 171 -7.99 2.56 -11.58
N LYS A 172 -7.39 1.38 -11.74
CA LYS A 172 -8.09 0.19 -12.24
C LYS A 172 -9.10 -0.36 -11.23
N THR A 173 -8.95 -0.02 -9.96
CA THR A 173 -9.87 -0.43 -8.89
C THR A 173 -10.96 0.61 -8.60
N GLY A 174 -10.89 1.79 -9.23
CA GLY A 174 -11.77 2.91 -8.94
C GLY A 174 -11.51 3.56 -7.58
N GLY A 175 -10.30 3.38 -7.03
CA GLY A 175 -9.83 3.96 -5.79
C GLY A 175 -9.09 5.27 -5.99
N SER A 176 -8.14 5.54 -5.09
CA SER A 176 -7.46 6.83 -4.97
C SER A 176 -6.00 6.65 -4.57
N LEU A 177 -5.18 7.66 -4.88
CA LEU A 177 -3.77 7.67 -4.51
C LEU A 177 -3.48 8.86 -3.57
N HIS A 178 -2.70 8.60 -2.54
CA HIS A 178 -2.43 9.53 -1.45
C HIS A 178 -0.92 9.60 -1.18
N THR A 179 -0.40 10.82 -1.16
CA THR A 179 0.97 11.14 -0.74
C THR A 179 0.92 12.01 0.52
N LEU A 180 2.04 12.43 1.09
CA LEU A 180 2.02 13.34 2.25
C LEU A 180 1.20 14.61 1.96
N ASP A 181 1.37 15.21 0.78
CA ASP A 181 0.85 16.55 0.47
C ASP A 181 -0.29 16.56 -0.57
N SER A 182 -0.72 15.39 -1.07
CA SER A 182 -1.70 15.33 -2.16
C SER A 182 -2.59 14.10 -2.08
N ASP A 183 -3.86 14.29 -2.45
CA ASP A 183 -4.87 13.25 -2.60
C ASP A 183 -5.43 13.29 -4.03
N ILE A 184 -5.44 12.16 -4.71
CA ILE A 184 -5.94 12.03 -6.09
C ILE A 184 -7.09 11.03 -6.08
N GLU A 185 -8.29 11.55 -5.95
CA GLU A 185 -9.52 10.76 -5.81
C GLU A 185 -10.25 10.52 -7.14
N THR A 186 -9.89 11.26 -8.18
CA THR A 186 -10.64 11.30 -9.44
C THR A 186 -10.01 10.48 -10.57
N LEU A 187 -9.05 9.60 -10.25
CA LEU A 187 -8.34 8.79 -11.25
C LEU A 187 -9.30 8.00 -12.15
N ALA A 188 -10.35 7.42 -11.58
CA ALA A 188 -11.33 6.60 -12.30
C ALA A 188 -12.05 7.33 -13.47
N ASN A 189 -12.04 8.67 -13.47
CA ASN A 189 -12.69 9.48 -14.49
C ASN A 189 -11.80 9.73 -15.72
N LEU A 190 -10.52 9.36 -15.65
CA LEU A 190 -9.54 9.59 -16.70
C LEU A 190 -9.75 8.66 -17.89
N LYS A 191 -9.48 9.20 -19.08
CA LYS A 191 -9.53 8.51 -20.36
C LYS A 191 -8.14 8.32 -20.91
N VAL A 192 -7.96 7.29 -21.74
CA VAL A 192 -6.71 7.08 -22.47
C VAL A 192 -6.34 8.35 -23.24
N GLY A 193 -5.11 8.82 -23.04
CA GLY A 193 -4.60 10.08 -23.57
C GLY A 193 -4.56 11.22 -22.54
N ASP A 194 -5.34 11.13 -21.46
CA ASP A 194 -5.33 12.16 -20.41
C ASP A 194 -3.97 12.23 -19.72
N ILE A 195 -3.59 13.44 -19.33
CA ILE A 195 -2.33 13.74 -18.65
C ILE A 195 -2.65 14.29 -17.27
N ILE A 196 -1.99 13.72 -16.25
CA ILE A 196 -2.07 14.20 -14.87
C ILE A 196 -0.69 14.55 -14.33
N ARG A 197 -0.68 15.39 -13.30
CA ARG A 197 0.51 15.67 -12.49
C ARG A 197 0.32 15.12 -11.10
N VAL A 198 1.35 14.43 -10.60
CA VAL A 198 1.41 13.90 -9.24
C VAL A 198 2.80 14.22 -8.70
N GLY A 199 2.86 15.09 -7.69
CA GLY A 199 4.12 15.70 -7.26
C GLY A 199 4.79 16.43 -8.42
N SER A 200 6.08 16.18 -8.66
CA SER A 200 6.77 16.73 -9.84
C SER A 200 6.60 15.87 -11.11
N GLY A 201 6.07 14.64 -10.98
CA GLY A 201 5.91 13.72 -12.10
C GLY A 201 4.72 14.08 -12.98
N THR A 202 4.89 13.90 -14.30
CA THR A 202 3.82 14.01 -15.29
C THR A 202 3.55 12.64 -15.90
N TYR A 203 2.29 12.22 -15.91
CA TYR A 203 1.88 10.88 -16.34
C TYR A 203 0.81 10.99 -17.42
N ARG A 204 0.91 10.13 -18.42
CA ARG A 204 -0.14 9.92 -19.42
C ARG A 204 -0.81 8.59 -19.14
N LEU A 205 -2.13 8.57 -19.16
CA LEU A 205 -2.89 7.34 -19.14
C LEU A 205 -2.86 6.70 -20.54
N GLU A 206 -2.27 5.52 -20.66
CA GLU A 206 -2.24 4.74 -21.89
C GLU A 206 -3.16 3.51 -21.76
N ALA A 207 -3.33 2.76 -22.85
CA ALA A 207 -4.23 1.59 -22.88
C ALA A 207 -3.91 0.54 -21.80
N ASN A 208 -2.64 0.40 -21.41
CA ASN A 208 -2.18 -0.58 -20.44
C ASN A 208 -1.98 -0.01 -19.01
N GLY A 209 -2.19 1.29 -18.82
CA GLY A 209 -1.95 1.98 -17.56
C GLY A 209 -1.16 3.28 -17.73
N PHE A 210 -0.75 3.87 -16.60
CA PHE A 210 0.04 5.10 -16.57
C PHE A 210 1.47 4.86 -17.05
N VAL A 211 1.96 5.83 -17.81
CA VAL A 211 3.37 5.98 -18.19
C VAL A 211 3.83 7.35 -17.77
N ARG A 212 4.99 7.43 -17.12
CA ARG A 212 5.63 8.71 -16.81
C ARG A 212 6.23 9.30 -18.09
N ILE A 213 5.91 10.56 -18.36
CA ILE A 213 6.38 11.28 -19.55
C ILE A 213 7.28 12.49 -19.22
N ALA A 214 7.31 12.91 -17.96
CA ALA A 214 8.22 13.93 -17.43
C ALA A 214 8.42 13.74 -15.92
#